data_AF-A0A2P2JPR5-F1
#
_entry.id   AF-A0A2P2JPR5-F1
#
_cell.length_a   1.000
_cell.length_b   1.000
_cell.length_c   1.000
_cell.angle_alpha   90.00
_cell.angle_beta   90.00
_cell.angle_gamma   90.00
#
_symmetry.space_group_name_H-M   'P 1'
#
loop_
_entity.id
_entity.type
_entity.pdbx_description
1 polymer ?
#
loop_
_entity_poly.entity_id
_entity_poly.type
_entity_poly.pdbx_seq_one_letter_code
_entity_poly.pdbx_strand_id
1 'polypeptide(L)'
;MRHFLLVTGKTLGENLQNCPPLAEGQDIIKSLENPIKKTGHIQVLRGNLAPDGSVAKITGKEGLYFSGPALVFEGEESMIAAISENPMNFKKKVVVIRGEGPKGGPGMPEMLTPTSAIMGAGLGKDCALLTDGRFSGGSHGFVVGHVCPEAQEGGPIGLVRNGDIITIDAQERRIDVQITDEEMEERRKNWTRPPYKATRGVLYKYIKNVESASRGCVTDE
;
A
#
# COMPACT_ATOMS: atom_id res chain seq x y z
N MET A 1 -7.97 -16.95 23.34
CA MET A 1 -7.39 -17.55 22.11
C MET A 1 -7.37 -19.09 22.08
N ARG A 2 -7.40 -19.83 23.21
CA ARG A 2 -7.29 -21.31 23.17
C ARG A 2 -8.56 -22.07 22.79
N HIS A 3 -9.73 -21.44 22.87
CA HIS A 3 -11.04 -22.13 22.80
C HIS A 3 -11.71 -22.08 21.42
N PHE A 4 -11.03 -21.58 20.39
CA PHE A 4 -11.60 -21.56 19.03
C PHE A 4 -11.64 -22.97 18.46
N LEU A 5 -12.81 -23.40 17.99
CA LEU A 5 -13.01 -24.69 17.33
C LEU A 5 -12.29 -24.68 15.97
N LEU A 6 -11.57 -25.76 15.67
CA LEU A 6 -10.89 -25.97 14.39
C LEU A 6 -11.56 -27.09 13.57
N VAL A 7 -11.16 -27.20 12.30
CA VAL A 7 -11.66 -28.23 11.36
C VAL A 7 -11.41 -29.68 11.82
N THR A 8 -10.53 -29.88 12.80
CA THR A 8 -10.29 -31.18 13.46
C THR A 8 -11.40 -31.58 14.45
N GLY A 9 -12.40 -30.71 14.65
CA GLY A 9 -13.46 -30.89 15.66
C GLY A 9 -13.01 -30.59 17.09
N LYS A 10 -11.76 -30.12 17.27
CA LYS A 10 -11.15 -29.77 18.56
C LYS A 10 -10.79 -28.30 18.61
N THR A 11 -10.62 -27.76 19.81
CA THR A 11 -10.15 -26.39 20.04
C THR A 11 -8.67 -26.21 19.64
N LEU A 12 -8.25 -24.97 19.37
CA LEU A 12 -6.84 -24.64 19.10
C LEU A 12 -5.91 -25.15 20.22
N GLY A 13 -6.32 -25.01 21.48
CA GLY A 13 -5.54 -25.51 22.62
C GLY A 13 -5.34 -27.02 22.61
N GLU A 14 -6.40 -27.79 22.35
CA GLU A 14 -6.35 -29.26 22.28
C GLU A 14 -5.49 -29.75 21.12
N ASN A 15 -5.52 -29.05 19.97
CA ASN A 15 -4.66 -29.41 18.84
C ASN A 15 -3.18 -29.19 19.15
N LEU A 16 -2.84 -28.07 19.78
CA LEU A 16 -1.45 -27.71 20.09
C LEU A 16 -0.84 -28.50 21.26
N GLN A 17 -1.65 -29.17 22.08
CA GLN A 17 -1.19 -29.88 23.27
C GLN A 17 -0.20 -31.02 22.96
N ASN A 18 -0.35 -31.67 21.81
CA ASN A 18 0.50 -32.77 21.37
C ASN A 18 1.57 -32.33 20.34
N CYS A 19 1.66 -31.04 20.03
CA CYS A 19 2.70 -30.53 19.15
C CYS A 19 4.03 -30.44 19.92
N PRO A 20 5.15 -30.89 19.33
CA PRO A 20 6.46 -30.64 19.90
C PRO A 20 6.70 -29.14 20.14
N PRO A 21 7.38 -28.74 21.22
CA PRO A 21 7.78 -27.36 21.40
C PRO A 21 8.78 -26.94 20.30
N LEU A 22 9.06 -25.64 20.23
CA LEU A 22 10.15 -25.14 19.41
C LEU A 22 11.47 -25.81 19.82
N ALA A 23 12.30 -26.14 18.83
CA ALA A 23 13.60 -26.77 19.07
C ALA A 23 14.47 -25.91 20.00
N GLU A 24 15.18 -26.56 20.90
CA GLU A 24 16.09 -25.87 21.82
C GLU A 24 17.19 -25.15 21.03
N GLY A 25 17.51 -23.92 21.44
CA GLY A 25 18.53 -23.10 20.78
C GLY A 25 18.12 -22.45 19.45
N GLN A 26 16.90 -22.66 18.95
CA GLN A 26 16.43 -21.97 17.74
C GLN A 26 16.40 -20.44 17.91
N ASP A 27 16.75 -19.70 16.86
CA ASP A 27 16.80 -18.23 16.87
C ASP A 27 15.85 -17.57 15.85
N ILE A 28 15.00 -18.37 15.20
CA ILE A 28 14.04 -17.96 14.17
C ILE A 28 12.85 -17.23 14.80
N ILE A 29 12.20 -17.84 15.79
CA ILE A 29 11.07 -17.28 16.53
C ILE A 29 11.61 -16.64 17.81
N LYS A 30 11.57 -15.30 17.87
CA LYS A 30 12.05 -14.55 19.03
C LYS A 30 11.11 -14.69 20.23
N SER A 31 11.68 -14.56 21.43
CA SER A 31 10.90 -14.51 22.67
C SER A 31 10.06 -13.24 22.74
N LEU A 32 9.02 -13.26 23.59
CA LEU A 32 8.18 -12.09 23.84
C LEU A 32 8.96 -10.93 24.48
N GLU A 33 10.02 -11.23 25.23
CA GLU A 33 10.86 -10.22 25.90
C GLU A 33 11.86 -9.56 24.94
N ASN A 34 12.24 -10.25 23.86
CA ASN A 34 13.18 -9.75 22.85
C ASN A 34 12.61 -9.83 21.42
N PRO A 35 11.47 -9.17 21.14
CA PRO A 35 10.86 -9.22 19.82
C PRO A 35 11.65 -8.41 18.80
N ILE A 36 11.53 -8.76 17.51
CA ILE A 36 12.14 -7.98 16.41
C ILE A 36 11.61 -6.52 16.41
N LYS A 37 10.31 -6.36 16.67
CA LYS A 37 9.64 -5.06 16.85
C LYS A 37 8.59 -5.22 17.94
N LYS A 38 8.40 -4.19 18.77
CA LYS A 38 7.42 -4.18 19.87
C LYS A 38 5.96 -4.33 19.41
N THR A 39 5.67 -4.00 18.15
CA THR A 39 4.34 -4.07 17.54
C THR A 39 4.42 -4.75 16.17
N GLY A 40 3.28 -5.08 15.59
CA GLY A 40 3.21 -5.64 14.24
C GLY A 40 3.80 -4.72 13.15
N HIS A 41 4.28 -5.32 12.06
CA HIS A 41 4.78 -4.58 10.91
C HIS A 41 3.65 -3.98 10.08
N ILE A 42 2.51 -4.66 9.98
CA ILE A 42 1.35 -4.16 9.25
C ILE A 42 0.77 -2.98 10.03
N GLN A 43 0.66 -1.83 9.37
CA GLN A 43 0.00 -0.64 9.87
C GLN A 43 -1.09 -0.23 8.88
N VAL A 44 -2.24 0.16 9.43
CA VAL A 44 -3.31 0.80 8.66
C VAL A 44 -3.12 2.30 8.80
N LEU A 45 -2.99 3.00 7.67
CA LEU A 45 -2.86 4.46 7.64
C LEU A 45 -4.10 5.07 7.00
N ARG A 46 -4.64 6.14 7.60
CA ARG A 46 -5.71 6.97 7.03
C ARG A 46 -5.17 8.35 6.67
N GLY A 47 -5.98 9.41 6.70
CA GLY A 47 -5.58 10.77 6.38
C GLY A 47 -6.35 11.29 5.17
N ASN A 48 -6.12 12.54 4.77
CA ASN A 48 -6.88 13.13 3.66
C ASN A 48 -6.59 12.45 2.31
N LEU A 49 -5.47 11.73 2.19
CA LEU A 49 -5.08 11.04 0.97
C LEU A 49 -5.62 9.60 0.88
N ALA A 50 -5.94 9.00 2.04
CA ALA A 50 -6.46 7.63 2.17
C ALA A 50 -7.61 7.59 3.20
N PRO A 51 -8.74 8.28 2.95
CA PRO A 51 -9.79 8.43 3.97
C PRO A 51 -10.42 7.11 4.41
N ASP A 52 -10.50 6.13 3.49
CA ASP A 52 -11.05 4.80 3.78
C ASP A 52 -9.97 3.82 4.28
N GLY A 53 -8.72 4.25 4.28
CA GLY A 53 -7.56 3.49 4.74
C GLY A 53 -6.60 3.08 3.64
N SER A 54 -5.46 2.59 4.09
CA SER A 54 -4.37 2.03 3.30
C SER A 54 -3.56 1.07 4.16
N VAL A 55 -2.70 0.26 3.55
CA VAL A 55 -1.88 -0.72 4.25
C VAL A 55 -0.41 -0.45 3.98
N ALA A 56 0.35 -0.29 5.07
CA ALA A 56 1.79 -0.08 5.03
C ALA A 56 2.52 -1.17 5.80
N LYS A 57 3.70 -1.57 5.30
CA LYS A 57 4.64 -2.43 6.02
C LYS A 57 5.70 -1.55 6.69
N ILE A 58 5.53 -1.29 7.98
CA ILE A 58 6.44 -0.47 8.77
C ILE A 58 7.39 -1.35 9.59
N THR A 59 8.65 -1.49 9.18
CA THR A 59 9.64 -2.35 9.83
C THR A 59 10.30 -1.67 11.04
N GLY A 60 10.29 -0.34 11.10
CA GLY A 60 10.93 0.47 12.12
C GLY A 60 12.38 0.87 11.80
N LYS A 61 12.90 0.50 10.63
CA LYS A 61 14.25 0.87 10.15
C LYS A 61 14.23 2.11 9.24
N GLU A 62 13.07 2.44 8.71
CA GLU A 62 12.77 3.58 7.84
C GLU A 62 12.48 4.87 8.61
N GLY A 63 12.32 4.79 9.94
CA GLY A 63 11.83 5.89 10.78
C GLY A 63 10.31 5.83 10.94
N LEU A 64 9.74 6.92 11.46
CA LEU A 64 8.28 7.02 11.70
C LEU A 64 7.61 8.14 10.88
N TYR A 65 8.40 8.94 10.16
CA TYR A 65 7.94 10.10 9.42
C TYR A 65 8.69 10.23 8.09
N PHE A 66 7.96 10.52 7.02
CA PHE A 66 8.53 10.91 5.72
C PHE A 66 7.69 12.04 5.11
N SER A 67 8.32 13.08 4.59
CA SER A 67 7.63 14.15 3.88
C SER A 67 8.44 14.57 2.64
N GLY A 68 7.74 14.74 1.53
CA GLY A 68 8.38 15.12 0.28
C GLY A 68 7.38 15.44 -0.83
N PRO A 69 7.83 16.12 -1.89
CA PRO A 69 6.98 16.42 -3.04
C PRO A 69 6.60 15.14 -3.79
N ALA A 70 5.36 15.09 -4.24
CA ALA A 70 4.80 14.02 -5.03
C ALA A 70 5.46 13.94 -6.41
N LEU A 71 5.77 12.72 -6.83
CA LEU A 71 6.14 12.37 -8.19
C LEU A 71 5.16 11.30 -8.67
N VAL A 72 4.22 11.71 -9.52
CA VAL A 72 2.99 10.99 -9.85
C VAL A 72 3.12 10.28 -11.19
N PHE A 73 2.67 9.04 -11.22
CA PHE A 73 2.65 8.14 -12.36
C PHE A 73 1.26 7.48 -12.47
N GLU A 74 0.74 7.38 -13.69
CA GLU A 74 -0.59 6.79 -13.98
C GLU A 74 -0.55 5.26 -14.17
N GLY A 75 0.57 4.64 -13.81
CA GLY A 75 0.76 3.19 -13.84
C GLY A 75 2.23 2.79 -13.71
N GLU A 76 2.46 1.49 -13.45
CA GLU A 76 3.78 0.91 -13.20
C GLU A 76 4.80 1.24 -14.31
N GLU A 77 4.42 1.01 -15.57
CA GLU A 77 5.32 1.14 -16.73
C GLU A 77 5.93 2.54 -16.84
N SER A 78 5.12 3.58 -16.61
CA SER A 78 5.57 4.98 -16.68
C SER A 78 6.56 5.34 -15.57
N MET A 79 6.38 4.77 -14.37
CA MET A 79 7.31 4.95 -13.26
C MET A 79 8.65 4.26 -13.55
N ILE A 80 8.61 3.04 -14.10
CA ILE A 80 9.80 2.27 -14.47
C ILE A 80 10.61 2.96 -15.57
N ALA A 81 9.94 3.52 -16.58
CA ALA A 81 10.62 4.30 -17.62
C ALA A 81 11.33 5.52 -17.01
N ALA A 82 10.65 6.28 -16.16
CA ALA A 82 11.20 7.50 -15.56
C ALA A 82 12.39 7.23 -14.62
N ILE A 83 12.35 6.18 -13.80
CA ILE A 83 13.48 5.84 -12.92
C ILE A 83 14.68 5.32 -13.72
N SER A 84 14.44 4.65 -14.85
CA SER A 84 15.51 4.17 -15.73
C SER A 84 16.22 5.33 -16.43
N GLU A 85 15.49 6.39 -16.79
CA GLU A 85 16.03 7.57 -17.46
C GLU A 85 16.76 8.51 -16.49
N ASN A 86 16.14 8.85 -15.35
CA ASN A 86 16.73 9.77 -14.38
C ASN A 86 16.41 9.35 -12.94
N PRO A 87 17.16 8.39 -12.37
CA PRO A 87 16.93 7.91 -11.01
C PRO A 87 16.99 9.04 -9.98
N MET A 88 17.90 10.01 -10.15
CA MET A 88 18.10 11.07 -9.17
C MET A 88 16.89 11.99 -8.99
N ASN A 89 15.98 12.05 -9.96
CA ASN A 89 14.72 12.80 -9.84
C ASN A 89 13.79 12.24 -8.74
N PHE A 90 13.96 10.97 -8.36
CA PHE A 90 13.17 10.27 -7.36
C PHE A 90 13.64 10.54 -5.93
N LYS A 91 14.86 11.07 -5.75
CA LYS A 91 15.43 11.32 -4.44
C LYS A 91 14.57 12.31 -3.65
N LYS A 92 14.23 11.97 -2.39
CA LYS A 92 13.38 12.74 -1.47
C LYS A 92 11.94 12.95 -1.96
N LYS A 93 11.46 12.13 -2.90
CA LYS A 93 10.09 12.20 -3.41
C LYS A 93 9.18 11.21 -2.70
N VAL A 94 7.88 11.54 -2.70
CA VAL A 94 6.82 10.54 -2.52
C VAL A 94 6.36 10.11 -3.90
N VAL A 95 6.75 8.90 -4.30
CA VAL A 95 6.42 8.35 -5.59
C VAL A 95 5.01 7.76 -5.53
N VAL A 96 4.11 8.30 -6.34
CA VAL A 96 2.70 7.88 -6.41
C VAL A 96 2.49 7.11 -7.70
N ILE A 97 2.16 5.83 -7.60
CA ILE A 97 1.74 5.00 -8.74
C ILE A 97 0.25 4.75 -8.58
N ARG A 98 -0.58 5.40 -9.39
CA ARG A 98 -2.04 5.33 -9.28
C ARG A 98 -2.67 4.71 -10.50
N GLY A 99 -3.96 4.37 -10.40
CA GLY A 99 -4.64 3.65 -11.49
C GLY A 99 -4.25 2.17 -11.53
N GLU A 100 -3.79 1.64 -10.40
CA GLU A 100 -3.43 0.23 -10.20
C GLU A 100 -4.34 -0.43 -9.15
N GLY A 101 -5.43 0.23 -8.76
CA GLY A 101 -6.44 -0.31 -7.86
C GLY A 101 -7.29 -1.43 -8.48
N PRO A 102 -8.29 -1.95 -7.73
CA PRO A 102 -9.16 -3.02 -8.19
C PRO A 102 -9.82 -2.74 -9.55
N LYS A 103 -10.35 -1.54 -9.77
CA LYS A 103 -10.98 -1.16 -11.04
C LYS A 103 -10.00 -0.48 -11.99
N GLY A 104 -9.04 0.29 -11.46
CA GLY A 104 -8.09 1.07 -12.26
C GLY A 104 -7.02 0.24 -12.97
N GLY A 105 -6.53 -0.82 -12.32
CA GLY A 105 -5.50 -1.71 -12.86
C GLY A 105 -5.88 -2.31 -14.21
N PRO A 106 -7.02 -3.03 -14.32
CA PRO A 106 -7.87 -3.60 -13.27
C PRO A 106 -7.26 -4.86 -12.63
N GLY A 107 -7.83 -5.31 -11.51
CA GLY A 107 -7.42 -6.53 -10.80
C GLY A 107 -6.45 -6.29 -9.65
N MET A 108 -6.14 -5.02 -9.34
CA MET A 108 -5.23 -4.64 -8.27
C MET A 108 -3.88 -5.38 -8.35
N PRO A 109 -3.10 -5.24 -9.44
CA PRO A 109 -1.88 -6.02 -9.65
C PRO A 109 -0.86 -5.81 -8.53
N GLU A 110 -0.01 -6.82 -8.33
CA GLU A 110 1.13 -6.73 -7.43
C GLU A 110 2.36 -6.27 -8.20
N MET A 111 2.95 -5.15 -7.78
CA MET A 111 4.10 -4.55 -8.43
C MET A 111 5.37 -4.82 -7.62
N LEU A 112 6.25 -5.68 -8.14
CA LEU A 112 7.59 -5.91 -7.57
C LEU A 112 8.63 -4.96 -8.18
N THR A 113 8.50 -4.67 -9.48
CA THR A 113 9.47 -3.91 -10.26
C THR A 113 9.78 -2.53 -9.67
N PRO A 114 8.79 -1.70 -9.24
CA PRO A 114 9.05 -0.37 -8.71
C PRO A 114 9.92 -0.41 -7.46
N THR A 115 9.62 -1.33 -6.56
CA THR A 115 10.39 -1.49 -5.31
C THR A 115 11.83 -1.94 -5.61
N SER A 116 12.02 -2.85 -6.56
CA SER A 116 13.33 -3.35 -6.95
C SER A 116 14.16 -2.27 -7.67
N ALA A 117 13.53 -1.49 -8.55
CA ALA A 117 14.19 -0.40 -9.28
C ALA A 117 14.67 0.71 -8.33
N ILE A 118 13.84 1.10 -7.35
CA ILE A 118 14.21 2.08 -6.32
C ILE A 118 15.40 1.59 -5.47
N MET A 119 15.38 0.32 -5.08
CA MET A 119 16.49 -0.29 -4.35
C MET A 119 17.76 -0.35 -5.21
N GLY A 120 17.65 -0.76 -6.47
CA GLY A 120 18.77 -0.83 -7.42
C GLY A 120 19.39 0.54 -7.74
N ALA A 121 18.59 1.60 -7.71
CA ALA A 121 19.04 2.99 -7.82
C ALA A 121 19.68 3.54 -6.52
N GLY A 122 19.69 2.76 -5.43
CA GLY A 122 20.22 3.19 -4.13
C GLY A 122 19.32 4.16 -3.36
N LEU A 123 18.03 4.24 -3.70
CA LEU A 123 17.09 5.24 -3.18
C LEU A 123 16.14 4.71 -2.11
N GLY A 124 16.28 3.45 -1.66
CA GLY A 124 15.33 2.79 -0.75
C GLY A 124 15.09 3.50 0.59
N LYS A 125 16.02 4.35 1.05
CA LYS A 125 15.84 5.17 2.26
C LYS A 125 15.53 6.64 1.96
N ASP A 126 15.61 7.03 0.70
CA ASP A 126 15.50 8.42 0.25
C ASP A 126 14.12 8.74 -0.33
N CYS A 127 13.26 7.76 -0.61
CA CYS A 127 11.91 7.99 -1.15
C CYS A 127 10.85 7.13 -0.45
N ALA A 128 9.60 7.55 -0.59
CA ALA A 128 8.43 6.74 -0.23
C ALA A 128 7.69 6.28 -1.49
N LEU A 129 7.00 5.16 -1.41
CA LEU A 129 6.15 4.59 -2.47
C LEU A 129 4.70 4.51 -1.98
N LEU A 130 3.79 5.02 -2.80
CA LEU A 130 2.35 5.05 -2.55
C LEU A 130 1.59 4.51 -3.76
N THR A 131 0.60 3.66 -3.54
CA THR A 131 -0.28 3.16 -4.61
C THR A 131 -1.67 2.79 -4.13
N ASP A 132 -2.67 2.91 -5.02
CA ASP A 132 -3.98 2.28 -4.87
C ASP A 132 -3.96 0.78 -5.21
N GLY A 133 -2.88 0.27 -5.80
CA GLY A 133 -2.61 -1.16 -6.03
C GLY A 133 -1.87 -1.84 -4.89
N ARG A 134 -0.99 -2.80 -5.24
CA ARG A 134 -0.19 -3.57 -4.27
C ARG A 134 1.29 -3.53 -4.62
N PHE A 135 2.14 -3.50 -3.60
CA PHE A 135 3.58 -3.69 -3.76
C PHE A 135 4.00 -5.05 -3.24
N SER A 136 4.99 -5.67 -3.90
CA SER A 136 5.60 -6.89 -3.38
C SER A 136 6.55 -6.61 -2.22
N GLY A 137 6.56 -7.49 -1.22
CA GLY A 137 7.11 -7.23 0.12
C GLY A 137 8.65 -7.14 0.25
N GLY A 138 9.39 -6.99 -0.85
CA GLY A 138 10.86 -7.01 -0.92
C GLY A 138 11.58 -5.70 -0.59
N SER A 139 10.86 -4.59 -0.36
CA SER A 139 11.46 -3.28 -0.14
C SER A 139 11.74 -2.93 1.32
N HIS A 140 12.70 -2.03 1.50
CA HIS A 140 12.93 -1.25 2.71
C HIS A 140 12.52 0.20 2.42
N GLY A 141 11.93 0.89 3.40
CA GLY A 141 11.41 2.26 3.23
C GLY A 141 9.91 2.36 3.53
N PHE A 142 9.32 3.54 3.31
CA PHE A 142 7.89 3.75 3.42
C PHE A 142 7.19 3.24 2.17
N VAL A 143 6.53 2.09 2.28
CA VAL A 143 5.83 1.43 1.18
C VAL A 143 4.38 1.22 1.58
N VAL A 144 3.50 1.94 0.91
CA VAL A 144 2.07 1.97 1.19
C VAL A 144 1.31 1.53 -0.05
N GLY A 145 0.49 0.49 0.10
CA GLY A 145 -0.48 0.06 -0.91
C GLY A 145 -1.91 0.18 -0.41
N HIS A 146 -2.85 -0.27 -1.23
CA HIS A 146 -4.26 -0.37 -0.89
C HIS A 146 -4.90 0.98 -0.51
N VAL A 147 -4.39 2.09 -1.05
CA VAL A 147 -4.96 3.41 -0.79
C VAL A 147 -6.40 3.45 -1.29
N CYS A 148 -7.32 3.74 -0.38
CA CYS A 148 -8.75 3.80 -0.64
C CYS A 148 -9.35 5.18 -0.31
N PRO A 149 -10.27 5.69 -1.14
CA PRO A 149 -10.70 5.14 -2.44
C PRO A 149 -9.59 5.15 -3.50
N GLU A 150 -9.63 4.21 -4.45
CA GLU A 150 -8.68 4.16 -5.56
C GLU A 150 -8.84 5.35 -6.53
N ALA A 151 -7.82 5.63 -7.34
CA ALA A 151 -7.87 6.75 -8.29
C ALA A 151 -8.99 6.60 -9.33
N GLN A 152 -9.29 5.37 -9.77
CA GLN A 152 -10.36 5.07 -10.74
C GLN A 152 -11.76 5.47 -10.24
N GLU A 153 -11.96 5.49 -8.92
CA GLU A 153 -13.22 5.86 -8.28
C GLU A 153 -13.24 7.33 -7.82
N GLY A 154 -12.21 8.12 -8.16
CA GLY A 154 -12.12 9.54 -7.81
C GLY A 154 -11.61 9.78 -6.38
N GLY A 155 -10.93 8.80 -5.79
CA GLY A 155 -10.27 8.96 -4.51
C GLY A 155 -9.20 10.06 -4.53
N PRO A 156 -8.84 10.62 -3.36
CA PRO A 156 -7.86 11.71 -3.28
C PRO A 156 -6.51 11.44 -3.98
N ILE A 157 -6.05 10.19 -4.01
CA ILE A 157 -4.84 9.78 -4.76
C ILE A 157 -4.94 10.07 -6.27
N GLY A 158 -6.16 10.05 -6.84
CA GLY A 158 -6.47 10.44 -8.22
C GLY A 158 -6.38 11.95 -8.49
N LEU A 159 -6.24 12.77 -7.44
CA LEU A 159 -6.25 14.24 -7.52
C LEU A 159 -4.87 14.86 -7.21
N VAL A 160 -3.92 14.06 -6.74
CA VAL A 160 -2.54 14.49 -6.51
C VAL A 160 -1.89 14.90 -7.83
N ARG A 161 -1.09 15.97 -7.77
CA ARG A 161 -0.28 16.51 -8.87
C ARG A 161 1.19 16.49 -8.47
N ASN A 162 2.07 16.49 -9.48
CA ASN A 162 3.51 16.60 -9.25
C ASN A 162 3.83 17.85 -8.42
N GLY A 163 4.66 17.68 -7.39
CA GLY A 163 5.07 18.76 -6.51
C GLY A 163 4.25 18.94 -5.24
N ASP A 164 3.02 18.40 -5.16
CA ASP A 164 2.23 18.44 -3.92
C ASP A 164 3.01 17.78 -2.77
N ILE A 165 3.05 18.40 -1.59
CA ILE A 165 3.79 17.83 -0.47
C ILE A 165 2.94 16.75 0.19
N ILE A 166 3.44 15.51 0.18
CA ILE A 166 2.80 14.38 0.86
C ILE A 166 3.60 14.05 2.12
N THR A 167 2.90 13.83 3.22
CA THR A 167 3.46 13.44 4.52
C THR A 167 2.90 12.08 4.92
N ILE A 168 3.79 11.15 5.26
CA ILE A 168 3.47 9.84 5.83
C ILE A 168 3.92 9.86 7.29
N ASP A 169 2.97 9.73 8.19
CA ASP A 169 3.20 9.69 9.63
C ASP A 169 2.72 8.34 10.19
N ALA A 170 3.67 7.48 10.55
CA ALA A 170 3.39 6.17 11.11
C ALA A 170 3.04 6.21 12.61
N GLN A 171 3.29 7.32 13.31
CA GLN A 171 2.89 7.50 14.71
C GLN A 171 1.41 7.84 14.79
N GLU A 172 0.99 8.84 14.01
CA GLU A 172 -0.40 9.28 13.92
C GLU A 172 -1.24 8.38 12.99
N ARG A 173 -0.58 7.48 12.27
CA ARG A 173 -1.17 6.57 11.28
C ARG A 173 -1.90 7.32 10.17
N ARG A 174 -1.23 8.32 9.60
CA ARG A 174 -1.77 9.22 8.59
C ARG A 174 -0.91 9.32 7.34
N ILE A 175 -1.57 9.59 6.23
CA ILE A 175 -1.00 9.98 4.94
C ILE A 175 -1.82 11.19 4.48
N ASP A 176 -1.16 12.33 4.44
CA ASP A 176 -1.79 13.60 4.12
C ASP A 176 -1.06 14.29 2.98
N VAL A 177 -1.82 14.93 2.10
CA VAL A 177 -1.30 15.87 1.10
C VAL A 177 -1.57 17.31 1.57
N GLN A 178 -0.56 18.17 1.51
CA GLN A 178 -0.62 19.57 1.96
C GLN A 178 -1.24 20.47 0.88
N ILE A 179 -2.51 20.23 0.60
CA ILE A 179 -3.37 21.13 -0.17
C ILE A 179 -4.60 21.44 0.66
N THR A 180 -5.24 22.59 0.42
CA THR A 180 -6.44 22.95 1.17
C THR A 180 -7.63 22.10 0.73
N ASP A 181 -8.66 22.02 1.57
CA ASP A 181 -9.88 21.30 1.23
C ASP A 181 -10.59 21.94 0.02
N GLU A 182 -10.51 23.26 -0.14
CA GLU A 182 -11.05 23.97 -1.29
C GLU A 182 -10.33 23.59 -2.59
N GLU A 183 -9.00 23.53 -2.56
CA GLU A 183 -8.22 23.10 -3.74
C GLU A 183 -8.49 21.63 -4.08
N MET A 184 -8.56 20.75 -3.06
CA MET A 184 -8.91 19.34 -3.26
C MET A 184 -10.30 19.20 -3.91
N GLU A 185 -11.28 19.99 -3.45
CA GLU A 185 -12.63 19.98 -4.00
C GLU A 185 -12.69 20.57 -5.42
N GLU A 186 -11.93 21.62 -5.72
CA GLU A 186 -11.80 22.14 -7.08
C GLU A 186 -11.20 21.10 -8.03
N ARG A 187 -10.14 20.41 -7.60
CA ARG A 187 -9.55 19.31 -8.37
C ARG A 187 -10.55 18.18 -8.58
N ARG A 188 -11.35 17.85 -7.57
CA ARG A 188 -12.41 16.83 -7.65
C ARG A 188 -13.50 17.20 -8.64
N LYS A 189 -13.96 18.45 -8.67
CA LYS A 189 -14.97 18.94 -9.63
C LYS A 189 -14.50 18.85 -11.08
N ASN A 190 -13.21 19.05 -11.31
CA ASN A 190 -12.60 18.96 -12.64
C ASN A 190 -12.15 17.53 -13.01
N TRP A 191 -12.25 16.58 -12.09
CA TRP A 191 -11.84 15.20 -12.34
C TRP A 191 -12.89 14.46 -13.17
N THR A 192 -12.42 13.80 -14.22
CA THR A 192 -13.23 12.88 -15.02
C THR A 192 -12.67 11.48 -14.90
N ARG A 193 -13.55 10.51 -14.66
CA ARG A 193 -13.17 9.11 -14.55
C ARG A 193 -12.48 8.64 -15.83
N PRO A 194 -11.24 8.13 -15.78
CA PRO A 194 -10.60 7.52 -16.94
C PRO A 194 -11.42 6.33 -17.46
N PRO A 195 -11.41 6.05 -18.77
CA PRO A 195 -12.09 4.88 -19.31
C PRO A 195 -11.47 3.59 -18.74
N TYR A 196 -12.30 2.57 -18.51
CA TYR A 196 -11.79 1.27 -18.09
C TYR A 196 -10.88 0.66 -19.15
N LYS A 197 -9.73 0.15 -18.73
CA LYS A 197 -8.76 -0.55 -19.60
C LYS A 197 -9.32 -1.85 -20.19
N ALA A 198 -10.32 -2.46 -19.54
CA ALA A 198 -11.02 -3.65 -20.03
C ALA A 198 -12.53 -3.39 -20.16
N THR A 199 -13.11 -3.66 -21.33
CA THR A 199 -14.55 -3.45 -21.61
C THR A 199 -15.33 -4.74 -21.88
N ARG A 200 -14.63 -5.90 -21.92
CA ARG A 200 -15.20 -7.25 -22.10
C ARG A 200 -14.38 -8.28 -21.31
N GLY A 201 -14.86 -9.52 -21.25
CA GLY A 201 -14.14 -10.63 -20.62
C GLY A 201 -14.16 -10.62 -19.09
N VAL A 202 -13.31 -11.44 -18.47
CA VAL A 202 -13.29 -11.67 -17.02
C VAL A 202 -12.93 -10.40 -16.24
N LEU A 203 -11.99 -9.59 -16.72
CA LEU A 203 -11.59 -8.34 -16.05
C LEU A 203 -12.71 -7.30 -16.05
N TYR A 204 -13.52 -7.24 -17.13
CA TYR A 204 -14.70 -6.38 -17.13
C TYR A 204 -15.79 -6.88 -16.18
N LYS A 205 -15.95 -8.20 -16.02
CA LYS A 205 -16.83 -8.75 -14.98
C LYS A 205 -16.33 -8.38 -13.58
N TYR A 206 -15.02 -8.47 -13.35
CA TYR A 206 -14.38 -8.08 -12.09
C TYR A 206 -14.62 -6.60 -11.78
N ILE A 207 -14.33 -5.68 -12.72
CA ILE A 207 -14.57 -4.23 -12.56
C ILE A 207 -16.01 -3.93 -12.10
N LYS A 208 -16.99 -4.63 -12.67
CA LYS A 208 -18.41 -4.43 -12.37
C LYS A 208 -18.84 -4.93 -10.99
N ASN A 209 -18.08 -5.84 -10.38
CA ASN A 209 -18.49 -6.56 -9.19
C ASN A 209 -17.58 -6.28 -7.98
N VAL A 210 -16.34 -5.87 -8.21
CA VAL A 210 -15.34 -5.79 -7.14
C VAL A 210 -15.61 -4.62 -6.21
N GLU A 211 -15.56 -4.92 -4.91
CA GLU A 211 -15.55 -3.95 -3.83
C GLU A 211 -14.18 -3.30 -3.62
N SER A 212 -14.12 -2.23 -2.83
CA SER A 212 -12.85 -1.56 -2.54
C SER A 212 -11.85 -2.47 -1.81
N ALA A 213 -10.56 -2.13 -1.87
CA ALA A 213 -9.54 -2.87 -1.13
C ALA A 213 -9.74 -2.83 0.40
N SER A 214 -10.35 -1.75 0.92
CA SER A 214 -10.74 -1.67 2.33
C SER A 214 -11.81 -2.70 2.75
N ARG A 215 -12.61 -3.17 1.78
CA ARG A 215 -13.59 -4.26 1.92
C ARG A 215 -13.05 -5.61 1.45
N GLY A 216 -11.75 -5.72 1.19
CA GLY A 216 -11.10 -6.98 0.81
C GLY A 216 -11.30 -7.40 -0.65
N CYS A 217 -11.73 -6.50 -1.53
CA CYS A 217 -11.93 -6.79 -2.96
C CYS A 217 -12.88 -7.98 -3.24
N VAL A 218 -13.89 -8.18 -2.38
CA VAL A 218 -14.95 -9.19 -2.60
C VAL A 218 -15.78 -8.87 -3.86
N THR A 219 -16.48 -9.85 -4.42
CA THR A 219 -17.12 -9.73 -5.75
C THR A 219 -18.57 -10.22 -5.80
N ASP A 220 -19.18 -10.44 -4.64
CA ASP A 220 -20.45 -11.15 -4.46
C ASP A 220 -21.38 -10.53 -3.41
N GLU A 221 -21.17 -9.25 -3.07
CA GLU A 221 -22.02 -8.46 -2.15
C GLU A 221 -23.00 -7.52 -2.88
#